data_AF-A0A959PMW5-F1
#
_entry.id   AF-A0A959PMW5-F1
#
_cell.length_a   1.000
_cell.length_b   1.000
_cell.length_c   1.000
_cell.angle_alpha   90.00
_cell.angle_beta   90.00
_cell.angle_gamma   90.00
#
_symmetry.space_group_name_H-M   'P 1'
#
loop_
_entity.id
_entity.type
_entity.pdbx_description
1 polymer ?
#
loop_
_entity_poly.entity_id
_entity_poly.type
_entity_poly.pdbx_seq_one_letter_code
_entity_poly.pdbx_strand_id
1 'polypeptide(L)'
;MNIEEINKRHLFKTDQLYRIGFGLYSRLLDYRNGVIYLEVLFDKRWKSDYNGTAYELARCWRDNNSELGKAIGCKVFIIDARKFPYKKDLFRNKIRPEYDARKGLLFKENLLN
;
A
#
# COMPACT_ATOMS: atom_id res chain seq x y z
N MET A 1 11.95 -9.14 10.74
CA MET A 1 11.91 -8.24 9.57
C MET A 1 11.63 -6.83 10.06
N ASN A 2 12.47 -5.85 9.74
CA ASN A 2 12.28 -4.47 10.21
C ASN A 2 11.36 -3.69 9.25
N ILE A 3 10.08 -3.61 9.57
CA ILE A 3 9.06 -2.95 8.72
C ILE A 3 9.35 -1.45 8.54
N GLU A 4 9.86 -0.77 9.56
CA GLU A 4 10.16 0.66 9.47
C GLU A 4 11.30 0.94 8.48
N GLU A 5 12.33 0.11 8.49
CA GLU A 5 13.46 0.21 7.57
C GLU A 5 13.03 -0.05 6.12
N ILE A 6 12.21 -1.08 5.90
CA ILE A 6 11.65 -1.39 4.56
C ILE A 6 10.80 -0.22 4.07
N ASN A 7 9.92 0.33 4.91
CA ASN A 7 9.10 1.49 4.57
C ASN A 7 9.95 2.70 4.18
N LYS A 8 10.97 3.03 4.97
CA LYS A 8 11.90 4.13 4.66
C LYS A 8 12.58 3.89 3.31
N ARG A 9 13.12 2.69 3.10
CA ARG A 9 13.81 2.34 1.86
C ARG A 9 12.90 2.40 0.63
N HIS A 10 11.68 1.89 0.74
CA HIS A 10 10.68 1.93 -0.34
C HIS A 10 10.27 3.39 -0.67
N LEU A 11 10.09 4.21 0.37
CA LEU A 11 9.79 5.62 0.22
C LEU A 11 10.89 6.35 -0.57
N PHE A 12 12.17 6.15 -0.22
CA PHE A 12 13.29 6.80 -0.90
C PHE A 12 13.55 6.28 -2.31
N LYS A 13 13.42 4.97 -2.54
CA LYS A 13 13.79 4.34 -3.82
C LYS A 13 12.66 4.35 -4.85
N THR A 14 11.41 4.26 -4.42
CA THR A 14 10.29 3.88 -5.30
C THR A 14 9.16 4.90 -5.29
N ASP A 15 8.77 5.41 -4.12
CA ASP A 15 7.55 6.22 -3.98
C ASP A 15 7.78 7.75 -4.00
N GLN A 16 9.03 8.23 -3.86
CA GLN A 16 9.30 9.64 -3.53
C GLN A 16 8.90 10.68 -4.60
N LEU A 17 9.11 10.40 -5.89
CA LEU A 17 8.98 11.43 -6.95
C LEU A 17 7.68 11.37 -7.74
N TYR A 18 7.11 10.18 -7.96
CA TYR A 18 5.93 10.04 -8.82
C TYR A 18 4.64 10.02 -7.98
N ARG A 19 4.46 9.03 -7.12
CA ARG A 19 3.16 8.75 -6.49
C ARG A 19 2.76 9.75 -5.41
N ILE A 20 3.71 10.16 -4.57
CA ILE A 20 3.45 11.15 -3.51
C ILE A 20 3.08 12.51 -4.11
N GLY A 21 3.75 12.91 -5.20
CA GLY A 21 3.43 14.15 -5.92
C GLY A 21 2.00 14.16 -6.48
N PHE A 22 1.54 13.01 -6.97
CA PHE A 22 0.16 12.79 -7.46
C PHE A 22 -0.84 12.43 -6.36
N GLY A 23 -0.44 12.44 -5.08
CA GLY A 23 -1.36 12.25 -3.96
C GLY A 23 -1.71 10.79 -3.64
N LEU A 24 -0.83 9.85 -3.94
CA LEU A 24 -0.95 8.46 -3.53
C LEU A 24 0.18 8.13 -2.54
N TYR A 25 -0.20 7.59 -1.38
CA TYR A 25 0.77 7.17 -0.36
C TYR A 25 0.53 5.72 -0.01
N SER A 26 1.61 4.97 0.20
CA SER A 26 1.54 3.56 0.58
C SER A 26 2.49 3.26 1.74
N ARG A 27 2.10 2.32 2.59
CA ARG A 27 2.90 1.89 3.74
C ARG A 27 2.67 0.41 4.03
N LEU A 28 3.75 -0.33 4.25
CA LEU A 28 3.71 -1.68 4.79
C LEU A 28 3.32 -1.65 6.26
N LEU A 29 2.23 -2.32 6.61
CA LEU A 29 1.77 -2.51 7.98
C LEU A 29 2.35 -3.77 8.60
N ASP A 30 2.37 -4.86 7.84
CA ASP A 30 2.76 -6.18 8.32
C ASP A 30 3.13 -7.11 7.15
N TYR A 31 3.89 -8.15 7.44
CA TYR A 31 4.17 -9.26 6.54
C TYR A 31 4.22 -10.56 7.35
N ARG A 32 3.24 -11.42 7.13
CA ARG A 32 3.09 -12.68 7.86
C ARG A 32 2.47 -13.74 6.98
N ASN A 33 2.92 -14.99 7.14
CA ASN A 33 2.46 -16.15 6.37
C ASN A 33 2.50 -15.93 4.85
N GLY A 34 3.53 -15.21 4.36
CA GLY A 34 3.65 -14.86 2.94
C GLY A 34 2.62 -13.84 2.44
N VAL A 35 1.86 -13.19 3.32
CA VAL A 35 0.86 -12.17 2.96
C VAL A 35 1.35 -10.79 3.37
N ILE A 36 1.38 -9.87 2.41
CA ILE A 36 1.67 -8.44 2.61
C ILE A 36 0.41 -7.75 3.12
N TYR A 37 0.54 -6.89 4.12
CA TYR A 37 -0.53 -6.01 4.59
C TYR A 37 -0.13 -4.57 4.28
N LEU A 38 -0.79 -3.95 3.31
CA LEU A 38 -0.51 -2.59 2.86
C LEU A 38 -1.62 -1.63 3.26
N GLU A 39 -1.24 -0.46 3.73
CA GLU A 39 -2.13 0.68 3.90
C GLU A 39 -1.87 1.69 2.80
N VAL A 40 -2.95 2.19 2.19
CA VAL A 40 -2.89 3.10 1.06
C VAL A 40 -3.81 4.28 1.29
N LEU A 41 -3.27 5.48 1.14
CA LEU A 41 -4.00 6.73 1.22
C LEU A 41 -4.17 7.34 -0.18
N PHE A 42 -5.42 7.59 -0.54
CA PHE A 42 -5.82 8.32 -1.74
C PHE A 42 -6.11 9.77 -1.36
N ASP A 43 -5.32 10.70 -1.89
CA ASP A 43 -5.53 12.14 -1.78
C ASP A 43 -6.26 12.68 -3.02
N LYS A 44 -6.75 13.92 -2.94
CA LYS A 44 -7.56 14.61 -3.97
C LYS A 44 -6.92 14.64 -5.36
N ARG A 45 -5.60 14.52 -5.44
CA ARG A 45 -4.84 14.54 -6.70
C ARG A 45 -4.89 13.19 -7.44
N TRP A 46 -5.15 12.09 -6.73
CA TRP A 46 -5.18 10.76 -7.33
C TRP A 46 -6.57 10.41 -7.85
N LYS A 47 -6.71 10.38 -9.17
CA LYS A 47 -8.01 10.18 -9.86
C LYS A 47 -8.31 8.74 -10.20
N SER A 48 -7.32 7.85 -10.15
CA SER A 48 -7.51 6.44 -10.52
C SER A 48 -8.37 5.68 -9.52
N ASP A 49 -8.91 4.55 -9.97
CA ASP A 49 -9.75 3.68 -9.18
C ASP A 49 -8.96 2.84 -8.17
N TYR A 50 -9.69 2.26 -7.21
CA TYR A 50 -9.11 1.45 -6.15
C TYR A 50 -8.52 0.14 -6.61
N ASN A 51 -9.11 -0.52 -7.60
CA ASN A 51 -8.69 -1.87 -8.00
C ASN A 51 -7.35 -1.81 -8.72
N GLY A 52 -7.26 -0.99 -9.77
CA GLY A 52 -6.03 -0.84 -10.55
C GLY A 52 -4.89 -0.37 -9.66
N THR A 53 -5.12 0.68 -8.88
CA THR A 53 -4.10 1.24 -7.98
C THR A 53 -3.65 0.23 -6.91
N ALA A 54 -4.57 -0.51 -6.28
CA ALA A 54 -4.21 -1.50 -5.27
C ALA A 54 -3.40 -2.65 -5.86
N TYR A 55 -3.73 -3.09 -7.09
CA TYR A 55 -3.00 -4.15 -7.79
C TYR A 55 -1.58 -3.71 -8.16
N GLU A 56 -1.44 -2.51 -8.73
CA GLU A 56 -0.14 -1.94 -9.08
C GLU A 56 0.74 -1.73 -7.85
N LEU A 57 0.18 -1.20 -6.76
CA LEU A 57 0.91 -1.04 -5.51
C LEU A 57 1.33 -2.38 -4.92
N ALA A 58 0.44 -3.37 -4.89
CA ALA A 58 0.77 -4.69 -4.41
C ALA A 58 1.98 -5.27 -5.18
N ARG A 59 1.92 -5.27 -6.53
CA ARG A 59 3.03 -5.72 -7.38
C ARG A 59 4.30 -4.93 -7.11
N CYS A 60 4.20 -3.61 -7.04
CA CYS A 60 5.34 -2.73 -6.80
C CYS A 60 6.03 -3.03 -5.46
N TRP A 61 5.27 -3.24 -4.38
CA TRP A 61 5.82 -3.60 -3.08
C TRP A 61 6.51 -4.95 -3.10
N ARG A 62 5.90 -5.96 -3.74
CA ARG A 62 6.47 -7.30 -3.85
C ARG A 62 7.74 -7.33 -4.71
N ASP A 63 7.71 -6.68 -5.87
CA ASP A 63 8.75 -6.79 -6.89
C ASP A 63 9.98 -5.88 -6.57
N ASN A 64 9.80 -4.78 -5.80
CA ASN A 64 10.89 -3.85 -5.44
C ASN A 64 11.47 -4.05 -4.03
N ASN A 65 10.95 -4.98 -3.23
CA ASN A 65 11.49 -5.32 -1.92
C ASN A 65 11.80 -6.81 -1.86
N SER A 66 13.09 -7.15 -1.79
CA SER A 66 13.54 -8.55 -1.81
C SER A 66 12.95 -9.39 -0.67
N GLU A 67 12.69 -8.78 0.48
CA GLU A 67 12.06 -9.42 1.64
C GLU A 67 10.61 -9.83 1.38
N LEU A 68 9.93 -9.12 0.47
CA LEU A 68 8.54 -9.37 0.10
C LEU A 68 8.41 -10.17 -1.19
N GLY A 69 9.52 -10.45 -1.90
CA GLY A 69 9.49 -11.08 -3.22
C GLY A 69 8.82 -12.46 -3.26
N LYS A 70 8.81 -13.18 -2.14
CA LYS A 70 8.14 -14.50 -1.99
C LYS A 70 6.69 -14.40 -1.50
N ALA A 71 6.11 -13.21 -1.46
CA ALA A 71 4.73 -13.05 -1.01
C ALA A 71 3.75 -13.75 -1.96
N ILE A 72 2.92 -14.60 -1.37
CA ILE A 72 1.82 -15.32 -2.05
C ILE A 72 0.54 -14.49 -2.12
N GLY A 73 0.47 -13.40 -1.37
CA GLY A 73 -0.73 -12.58 -1.28
C GLY A 73 -0.46 -11.16 -0.81
N CYS A 74 -1.38 -10.24 -1.11
CA CYS A 74 -1.38 -8.89 -0.56
C CYS A 74 -2.80 -8.44 -0.19
N LYS A 75 -3.00 -8.01 1.05
CA LYS A 75 -4.21 -7.34 1.52
C LYS A 75 -3.97 -5.84 1.56
N VAL A 76 -4.87 -5.08 0.96
CA VAL A 76 -4.73 -3.61 0.86
C VAL A 76 -5.86 -2.94 1.62
N PHE A 77 -5.51 -2.11 2.59
CA PHE A 77 -6.41 -1.27 3.38
C PHE A 77 -6.39 0.14 2.80
N ILE A 78 -7.56 0.63 2.40
CA ILE A 78 -7.69 1.88 1.65
C ILE A 78 -8.28 2.95 2.57
N ILE A 79 -7.63 4.11 2.55
CA ILE A 79 -8.07 5.34 3.20
C ILE A 79 -8.32 6.36 2.10
N ASP A 80 -9.53 6.91 2.04
CA ASP A 80 -9.94 7.87 1.02
C ASP A 80 -10.05 9.29 1.58
N ALA A 81 -8.94 10.03 1.53
CA ALA A 81 -8.91 11.44 1.89
C ALA A 81 -9.56 12.35 0.83
N ARG A 82 -10.01 11.81 -0.31
CA ARG A 82 -10.82 12.55 -1.28
C ARG A 82 -12.22 12.80 -0.70
N LYS A 83 -12.80 11.79 -0.05
CA LYS A 83 -14.09 11.88 0.66
C LYS A 83 -13.95 12.50 2.05
N PHE A 84 -12.87 12.14 2.77
CA PHE A 84 -12.67 12.54 4.16
C PHE A 84 -11.29 13.18 4.36
N PRO A 85 -11.12 14.47 4.05
CA PRO A 85 -9.81 15.13 4.04
C PRO A 85 -9.01 15.00 5.35
N TYR A 86 -9.69 14.98 6.50
CA TYR A 86 -9.07 14.83 7.82
C TYR A 86 -8.30 13.50 7.98
N LYS A 87 -8.65 12.45 7.22
CA LYS A 87 -7.96 11.14 7.29
C LYS A 87 -6.51 11.23 6.81
N LYS A 88 -6.17 12.24 6.01
CA LYS A 88 -4.79 12.54 5.61
C LYS A 88 -3.92 12.92 6.81
N ASP A 89 -4.45 13.74 7.71
CA ASP A 89 -3.71 14.18 8.90
C ASP A 89 -3.58 13.03 9.91
N LEU A 90 -4.62 12.19 10.05
CA LEU A 90 -4.52 10.96 10.84
C LEU A 90 -3.43 10.03 10.32
N PHE A 91 -3.40 9.78 9.00
CA PHE A 91 -2.38 8.97 8.35
C PHE A 91 -0.95 9.51 8.60
N ARG A 92 -0.75 10.82 8.44
CA ARG A 92 0.55 11.48 8.68
C ARG A 92 1.02 11.35 10.13
N ASN A 93 0.10 11.47 11.08
CA ASN A 93 0.40 11.31 12.51
C ASN A 93 0.50 9.84 12.96
N LYS A 94 0.47 8.87 12.01
CA LYS A 94 0.45 7.43 12.27
C LYS A 94 -0.74 6.99 13.14
N ILE A 95 -1.79 7.80 13.26
CA ILE A 95 -3.05 7.44 13.90
C ILE A 95 -3.85 6.66 12.88
N ARG A 96 -4.25 5.41 13.19
CA ARG A 96 -4.99 4.57 12.25
C ARG A 96 -6.44 5.07 12.11
N PRO A 97 -6.85 5.63 10.96
CA PRO A 97 -8.25 5.95 10.74
C PRO A 97 -9.03 4.67 10.41
N GLU A 98 -10.36 4.76 10.43
CA GLU A 98 -11.21 3.73 9.85
C GLU A 98 -10.98 3.62 8.33
N TYR A 99 -10.80 2.40 7.84
CA TYR A 99 -10.57 2.10 6.43
C TYR A 99 -11.86 2.23 5.62
N ASP A 100 -11.82 3.05 4.57
CA ASP A 100 -12.94 3.29 3.65
C ASP A 100 -13.22 2.09 2.74
N ALA A 101 -12.18 1.30 2.44
CA ALA A 101 -12.32 0.06 1.70
C ALA A 101 -11.20 -0.91 2.04
N ARG A 102 -11.41 -2.18 1.70
CA ARG A 102 -10.39 -3.22 1.79
C ARG A 102 -10.41 -4.02 0.51
N LYS A 103 -9.23 -4.26 -0.06
CA LYS A 103 -9.06 -5.26 -1.12
C LYS A 103 -8.51 -6.53 -0.50
N GLY A 104 -9.23 -7.62 -0.77
CA GLY A 104 -8.85 -8.97 -0.36
C GLY A 104 -7.56 -9.43 -1.03
N LEU A 105 -7.19 -10.69 -0.82
CA LEU A 105 -5.90 -11.27 -1.20
C LEU A 105 -5.62 -11.08 -2.70
N LEU A 106 -4.81 -10.07 -3.02
CA LEU A 106 -4.27 -9.81 -4.35
C LEU A 106 -3.11 -10.79 -4.59
N PHE A 107 -2.93 -11.20 -5.85
CA PHE A 107 -2.11 -12.31 -6.36
C PHE A 107 -2.81 -13.67 -6.36
N LYS A 108 -3.47 -13.97 -7.49
CA LYS A 108 -3.82 -15.33 -7.87
C LYS A 108 -3.83 -15.44 -9.39
N GLU A 109 -2.78 -16.03 -9.96
CA GLU A 109 -2.82 -16.95 -11.11
C GLU A 109 -1.60 -17.89 -10.91
N ASN A 110 -1.84 -19.20 -10.71
CA ASN A 110 -0.85 -20.30 -10.65
C ASN A 110 -0.10 -20.64 -9.33
N LEU A 111 -0.70 -20.52 -8.15
CA LEU A 111 -0.09 -21.02 -6.89
C LEU A 111 -0.38 -22.51 -6.56
N LEU A 112 -0.94 -23.30 -7.50
CA LEU A 112 -1.31 -24.71 -7.30
C LEU A 112 -0.91 -25.62 -8.48
N ASN A 113 0.23 -25.39 -9.11
CA ASN A 113 0.83 -26.37 -10.03
C ASN A 113 2.22 -26.76 -9.53
#